data_AF-A0A7K0VMX7-F1
#
_entry.id   AF-A0A7K0VMX7-F1
#
_cell.length_a   1.000
_cell.length_b   1.000
_cell.length_c   1.000
_cell.angle_alpha   90.00
_cell.angle_beta   90.00
_cell.angle_gamma   90.00
#
_symmetry.space_group_name_H-M   'P 1'
#
loop_
_entity.id
_entity.type
_entity.pdbx_description
1 polymer ?
#
loop_
_entity_poly.entity_id
_entity_poly.type
_entity_poly.pdbx_seq_one_letter_code
_entity_poly.pdbx_strand_id
1 'polypeptide(L)'
;MGKPNPNPSRLTAYELVHQVNREGAFANIRLPELLSKSKMNTADKAFTTELAYGTLRMQGRHDYILTKFIDRPFNDLDPKIVDLLRMGIHQLTQMRVPDHAAVSETVEVAKLVAGESKASYVNAILRKVSADTNDLSELTSMPNLQRLSIEYSHPEWIISSFYDQLKDWQKVEDLLKANNLPAEPDVVAWPGKSTITELCEAGATKLSGYQNGANISGVPSEFAPIIERRAGVQDRGSQAVVENFLATMQPGLSWLDMCAGPGGKAAYLFNSLREQDPSAKFLANEPIPHRAELVKRVVNNQQVVSFDGTDSSNFNERFDRILVDAPCTGLGALRRRPEARWRKSLKDLKELVTLQRNLLSSAYLLLNPGGLIAYVTCSPHLAETKAQVIDFLDAHSDMKILPIPTFATAHLQGLQDDGSMQLWTHLDQSDGMFMVLFEKVG
;
A
#
# COMPACT_ATOMS: atom_id res chain seq x y z
N MET A 1 15.23 34.43 25.99
CA MET A 1 15.09 33.70 24.71
C MET A 1 13.63 33.73 24.30
N GLY A 2 13.33 33.98 23.02
CA GLY A 2 11.95 34.00 22.52
C GLY A 2 11.32 32.61 22.61
N LYS A 3 9.98 32.54 22.64
CA LYS A 3 9.28 31.26 22.55
C LYS A 3 9.59 30.60 21.19
N PRO A 4 9.85 29.28 21.14
CA PRO A 4 10.04 28.58 19.88
C PRO A 4 8.87 28.84 18.93
N ASN A 5 9.18 29.14 17.66
CA ASN A 5 8.15 29.49 16.66
C ASN A 5 8.46 28.80 15.32
N PRO A 6 8.38 27.46 15.25
CA PRO A 6 8.69 26.74 14.03
C PRO A 6 7.71 27.06 12.91
N ASN A 7 8.18 27.01 11.66
CA ASN A 7 7.29 27.04 10.51
C ASN A 7 6.22 25.92 10.59
N PRO A 8 4.93 26.23 10.39
CA PRO A 8 3.84 25.25 10.49
C PRO A 8 4.04 23.99 9.63
N SER A 9 4.61 24.14 8.42
CA SER A 9 4.84 23.03 7.50
C SER A 9 5.79 21.98 8.09
N ARG A 10 6.86 22.41 8.76
CA ARG A 10 7.84 21.50 9.39
C ARG A 10 7.33 20.91 10.68
N LEU A 11 6.58 21.68 11.46
CA LEU A 11 5.92 21.16 12.65
C LEU A 11 4.92 20.05 12.29
N THR A 12 4.05 20.29 11.30
CA THR A 12 3.10 19.29 10.82
C THR A 12 3.78 18.08 10.19
N ALA A 13 4.88 18.27 9.46
CA ALA A 13 5.67 17.14 8.95
C ALA A 13 6.26 16.28 10.09
N TYR A 14 6.83 16.92 11.12
CA TYR A 14 7.32 16.21 12.31
C TYR A 14 6.19 15.48 13.04
N GLU A 15 5.03 16.12 13.24
CA GLU A 15 3.86 15.49 13.86
C GLU A 15 3.45 14.22 13.13
N LEU A 16 3.41 14.24 11.78
CA LEU A 16 3.13 13.04 10.99
C LEU A 16 4.21 11.97 11.20
N VAL A 17 5.48 12.33 11.02
CA VAL A 17 6.61 11.38 11.12
C VAL A 17 6.61 10.72 12.50
N HIS A 18 6.39 11.50 13.57
CA HIS A 18 6.35 11.00 14.93
C HIS A 18 5.16 10.06 15.17
N GLN A 19 3.94 10.47 14.79
CA GLN A 19 2.74 9.63 14.95
C GLN A 19 2.86 8.32 14.16
N VAL A 20 3.47 8.36 12.98
CA VAL A 20 3.74 7.16 12.18
C VAL A 20 4.80 6.29 12.86
N ASN A 21 5.96 6.83 13.22
CA ASN A 21 7.05 6.01 13.75
C ASN A 21 6.77 5.49 15.17
N ARG A 22 5.96 6.20 15.96
CA ARG A 22 5.85 5.97 17.42
C ARG A 22 4.44 5.61 17.90
N GLU A 23 3.40 6.01 17.17
CA GLU A 23 2.00 5.83 17.60
C GLU A 23 1.21 4.88 16.67
N GLY A 24 1.85 4.32 15.65
CA GLY A 24 1.23 3.35 14.73
C GLY A 24 0.30 3.95 13.68
N ALA A 25 0.25 5.29 13.53
CA ALA A 25 -0.59 5.96 12.54
C ALA A 25 -0.18 5.62 11.09
N PHE A 26 -1.11 5.60 10.14
CA PHE A 26 -0.76 5.42 8.72
C PHE A 26 -0.65 6.76 8.01
N ALA A 27 0.44 6.97 7.26
CA ALA A 27 0.74 8.28 6.66
C ALA A 27 -0.34 8.75 5.68
N ASN A 28 -0.88 7.80 4.90
CA ASN A 28 -1.93 8.03 3.90
C ASN A 28 -3.30 8.39 4.48
N ILE A 29 -3.54 8.09 5.76
CA ILE A 29 -4.76 8.48 6.46
C ILE A 29 -4.52 9.78 7.22
N ARG A 30 -3.38 9.86 7.91
CA ARG A 30 -3.15 10.92 8.90
C ARG A 30 -2.76 12.25 8.29
N LEU A 31 -1.95 12.28 7.22
CA LEU A 31 -1.56 13.55 6.61
C LEU A 31 -2.75 14.35 6.06
N PRO A 32 -3.70 13.76 5.31
CA PRO A 32 -4.90 14.49 4.87
C PRO A 32 -5.69 15.15 6.01
N GLU A 33 -5.79 14.49 7.17
CA GLU A 33 -6.44 15.07 8.35
C GLU A 33 -5.68 16.27 8.92
N LEU A 34 -4.34 16.18 8.99
CA LEU A 34 -3.51 17.28 9.47
C LEU A 34 -3.56 18.48 8.50
N LEU A 35 -3.46 18.23 7.20
CA LEU A 35 -3.47 19.28 6.18
C LEU A 35 -4.83 19.98 6.07
N SER A 36 -5.94 19.24 6.20
CA SER A 36 -7.30 19.82 6.14
C SER A 36 -7.62 20.74 7.33
N LYS A 37 -7.02 20.48 8.50
CA LYS A 37 -7.14 21.34 9.70
C LYS A 37 -6.18 22.53 9.68
N SER A 38 -5.22 22.55 8.77
CA SER A 38 -4.22 23.62 8.66
C SER A 38 -4.74 24.83 7.88
N LYS A 39 -4.14 26.01 8.11
CA LYS A 39 -4.35 27.22 7.30
C LYS A 39 -3.31 27.39 6.18
N MET A 40 -2.60 26.31 5.84
CA MET A 40 -1.53 26.33 4.84
C MET A 40 -2.08 26.56 3.43
N ASN A 41 -1.36 27.33 2.62
CA ASN A 41 -1.63 27.43 1.18
C ASN A 41 -1.20 26.14 0.45
N THR A 42 -1.51 26.04 -0.84
CA THR A 42 -1.18 24.85 -1.65
C THR A 42 0.31 24.52 -1.69
N ALA A 43 1.18 25.54 -1.78
CA ALA A 43 2.63 25.34 -1.82
C ALA A 43 3.17 24.79 -0.49
N ASP A 44 2.68 25.32 0.64
CA ASP A 44 3.03 24.85 1.98
C ASP A 44 2.53 23.42 2.24
N LYS A 45 1.32 23.07 1.76
CA LYS A 45 0.81 21.70 1.83
C LYS A 45 1.66 20.74 0.99
N ALA A 46 2.08 21.15 -0.21
CA ALA A 46 2.96 20.36 -1.06
C ALA A 46 4.34 20.15 -0.40
N PHE A 47 4.93 21.22 0.15
CA PHE A 47 6.19 21.14 0.90
C PHE A 47 6.08 20.20 2.11
N THR A 48 5.02 20.34 2.91
CA THR A 48 4.75 19.47 4.07
C THR A 48 4.61 18.02 3.66
N THR A 49 3.91 17.76 2.55
CA THR A 49 3.71 16.41 2.01
C THR A 49 5.04 15.79 1.62
N GLU A 50 5.86 16.49 0.84
CA GLU A 50 7.16 15.96 0.44
C GLU A 50 8.08 15.75 1.64
N LEU A 51 8.18 16.74 2.54
CA LEU A 51 9.03 16.61 3.73
C LEU A 51 8.63 15.40 4.57
N ALA A 52 7.34 15.21 4.84
CA ALA A 52 6.88 14.13 5.70
C ALA A 52 7.01 12.75 5.01
N TYR A 53 6.50 12.60 3.79
CA TYR A 53 6.57 11.34 3.04
C TYR A 53 8.00 10.97 2.67
N GLY A 54 8.79 11.94 2.21
CA GLY A 54 10.19 11.74 1.84
C GLY A 54 11.05 11.36 3.05
N THR A 55 10.77 11.92 4.23
CA THR A 55 11.41 11.48 5.50
C THR A 55 11.07 10.03 5.83
N LEU A 56 9.80 9.63 5.75
CA LEU A 56 9.35 8.25 6.04
C LEU A 56 9.86 7.23 5.02
N ARG A 57 9.92 7.62 3.74
CA ARG A 57 10.38 6.79 2.63
C ARG A 57 11.88 6.51 2.71
N MET A 58 12.67 7.53 3.04
CA MET A 58 14.13 7.48 3.00
C MET A 58 14.79 7.22 4.36
N GLN A 59 14.06 6.70 5.35
CA GLN A 59 14.57 6.47 6.72
C GLN A 59 15.90 5.69 6.77
N GLY A 60 16.01 4.57 6.05
CA GLY A 60 17.24 3.76 6.07
C GLY A 60 18.45 4.51 5.50
N ARG A 61 18.24 5.32 4.45
CA ARG A 61 19.29 6.19 3.89
C ARG A 61 19.69 7.26 4.90
N HIS A 62 18.71 7.91 5.52
CA HIS A 62 18.94 8.96 6.52
C HIS A 62 19.65 8.42 7.76
N ASP A 63 19.32 7.20 8.18
CA ASP A 63 19.98 6.52 9.29
C ASP A 63 21.43 6.23 8.98
N TYR A 64 21.72 5.73 7.78
CA TYR A 64 23.10 5.49 7.33
C TYR A 64 23.91 6.79 7.31
N ILE A 65 23.36 7.88 6.74
CA ILE A 65 24.01 9.20 6.78
C ILE A 65 24.24 9.63 8.23
N LEU A 66 23.23 9.50 9.10
CA LEU A 66 23.32 9.89 10.50
C LEU A 66 24.44 9.16 11.23
N THR A 67 24.64 7.86 10.96
CA THR A 67 25.68 7.05 11.61
C THR A 67 27.10 7.58 11.37
N LYS A 68 27.34 8.35 10.31
CA LYS A 68 28.64 8.99 10.03
C LYS A 68 28.96 10.17 10.95
N PHE A 69 27.95 10.77 11.60
CA PHE A 69 28.10 12.04 12.33
C PHE A 69 27.81 11.97 13.83
N ILE A 70 27.20 10.87 14.29
CA ILE A 70 26.91 10.62 15.71
C ILE A 70 28.11 9.98 16.41
N ASP A 71 28.23 10.26 17.70
CA ASP A 71 29.32 9.83 18.58
C ASP A 71 28.93 8.70 19.53
N ARG A 72 27.65 8.27 19.47
CA ARG A 72 27.09 7.20 20.30
C ARG A 72 26.23 6.25 19.45
N PRO A 73 25.99 5.02 19.91
CA PRO A 73 25.17 4.06 19.17
C PRO A 73 23.81 4.63 18.79
N PHE A 74 23.36 4.36 17.56
CA PHE A 74 22.10 4.86 17.02
C PHE A 74 20.89 4.52 17.91
N ASN A 75 20.89 3.31 18.48
CA ASN A 75 19.80 2.83 19.34
C ASN A 75 19.72 3.53 20.70
N ASP A 76 20.77 4.25 21.10
CA ASP A 76 20.81 5.02 22.36
C ASP A 76 20.28 6.45 22.17
N LEU A 77 19.96 6.85 20.94
CA LEU A 77 19.39 8.16 20.64
C LEU A 77 17.92 8.22 21.06
N ASP A 78 17.52 9.37 21.60
CA ASP A 78 16.11 9.66 21.87
C ASP A 78 15.31 9.55 20.56
N PRO A 79 14.22 8.77 20.51
CA PRO A 79 13.40 8.59 19.31
C PRO A 79 12.92 9.89 18.66
N LYS A 80 12.60 10.93 19.46
CA LYS A 80 12.21 12.25 18.94
C LYS A 80 13.37 12.92 18.19
N ILE A 81 14.59 12.74 18.69
CA ILE A 81 15.80 13.27 18.07
C ILE A 81 16.11 12.56 16.77
N VAL A 82 15.92 11.24 16.71
CA VAL A 82 16.05 10.48 15.46
C VAL A 82 15.06 11.00 14.41
N ASP A 83 13.79 11.20 14.77
CA ASP A 83 12.77 11.71 13.84
C ASP A 83 13.11 13.13 13.33
N LEU A 84 13.59 14.01 14.22
CA LEU A 84 14.07 15.37 13.86
C LEU A 84 15.29 15.34 12.94
N LEU A 85 16.27 14.49 13.23
CA LEU A 85 17.49 14.36 12.44
C LEU A 85 17.19 13.80 11.05
N ARG A 86 16.35 12.76 10.94
CA ARG A 86 15.88 12.24 9.65
C ARG A 86 15.19 13.34 8.82
N MET A 87 14.31 14.12 9.45
CA MET A 87 13.64 15.24 8.78
C MET A 87 14.61 16.35 8.33
N GLY A 88 15.62 16.67 9.14
CA GLY A 88 16.66 17.64 8.79
C GLY A 88 17.55 17.14 7.64
N ILE A 89 18.02 15.89 7.71
CA ILE A 89 18.83 15.25 6.67
C ILE A 89 18.05 15.18 5.35
N HIS A 90 16.76 14.86 5.39
CA HIS A 90 15.93 14.84 4.19
C HIS A 90 15.90 16.21 3.50
N GLN A 91 15.72 17.30 4.25
CA GLN A 91 15.76 18.65 3.68
C GLN A 91 17.11 18.99 3.05
N LEU A 92 18.21 18.63 3.71
CA LEU A 92 19.58 18.93 3.25
C LEU A 92 19.98 18.12 2.01
N THR A 93 19.52 16.88 1.91
CA THR A 93 20.06 15.92 0.92
C THR A 93 19.08 15.57 -0.20
N GLN A 94 17.78 15.80 -0.03
CA GLN A 94 16.73 15.36 -0.97
C GLN A 94 15.80 16.49 -1.41
N MET A 95 15.85 17.66 -0.77
CA MET A 95 14.99 18.81 -1.11
C MET A 95 15.83 20.01 -1.55
N ARG A 96 15.21 20.91 -2.31
CA ARG A 96 15.82 22.19 -2.70
C ARG A 96 15.59 23.25 -1.61
N VAL A 97 16.14 23.02 -0.43
CA VAL A 97 16.04 23.94 0.72
C VAL A 97 17.43 24.49 1.04
N PRO A 98 17.61 25.81 1.19
CA PRO A 98 18.90 26.36 1.63
C PRO A 98 19.33 25.77 2.97
N ASP A 99 20.59 25.34 3.09
CA ASP A 99 21.10 24.61 4.25
C ASP A 99 20.80 25.31 5.58
N HIS A 100 21.06 26.63 5.64
CA HIS A 100 20.82 27.42 6.85
C HIS A 100 19.35 27.35 7.29
N ALA A 101 18.41 27.35 6.34
CA ALA A 101 16.98 27.28 6.61
C ALA A 101 16.55 25.86 7.00
N ALA A 102 17.08 24.82 6.35
CA ALA A 102 16.85 23.43 6.72
C ALA A 102 17.28 23.16 8.18
N VAL A 103 18.47 23.63 8.55
CA VAL A 103 19.00 23.50 9.92
C VAL A 103 18.19 24.34 10.91
N SER A 104 18.05 25.66 10.68
CA SER A 104 17.45 26.57 11.66
C SER A 104 16.00 26.20 11.97
N GLU A 105 15.22 25.87 10.95
CA GLU A 105 13.81 25.55 11.13
C GLU A 105 13.60 24.18 11.79
N THR A 106 14.43 23.18 11.46
CA THR A 106 14.40 21.88 12.16
C THR A 106 14.75 22.04 13.64
N VAL A 107 15.68 22.95 13.95
CA VAL A 107 16.06 23.28 15.33
C VAL A 107 14.92 23.99 16.07
N GLU A 108 14.16 24.88 15.42
CA GLU A 108 12.97 25.50 16.03
C GLU A 108 11.90 24.46 16.36
N VAL A 109 11.68 23.46 15.48
CA VAL A 109 10.80 22.32 15.80
C VAL A 109 11.35 21.55 17.00
N ALA A 110 12.66 21.26 17.02
CA ALA A 110 13.32 20.54 18.10
C ALA A 110 13.16 21.25 19.46
N LYS A 111 13.30 22.58 19.50
CA LYS A 111 13.10 23.37 20.72
C LYS A 111 11.69 23.22 21.25
N LEU A 112 10.70 23.25 20.36
CA LEU A 112 9.29 23.13 20.73
C LEU A 112 8.95 21.72 21.27
N VAL A 113 9.40 20.66 20.61
CA VAL A 113 8.93 19.27 20.87
C VAL A 113 9.83 18.46 21.80
N ALA A 114 11.10 18.87 21.94
CA ALA A 114 12.13 18.14 22.67
C ALA A 114 12.92 19.02 23.68
N GLY A 115 12.84 20.36 23.58
CA GLY A 115 13.49 21.30 24.49
C GLY A 115 14.89 21.75 24.02
N GLU A 116 15.38 22.85 24.60
CA GLU A 116 16.59 23.58 24.16
C GLU A 116 17.88 22.73 24.15
N SER A 117 18.09 21.91 25.18
CA SER A 117 19.28 21.06 25.27
C SER A 117 19.35 20.06 24.11
N LYS A 118 18.22 19.40 23.82
CA LYS A 118 18.08 18.45 22.72
C LYS A 118 18.16 19.14 21.35
N ALA A 119 17.58 20.34 21.23
CA ALA A 119 17.68 21.15 20.01
C ALA A 119 19.14 21.56 19.70
N SER A 120 19.95 21.83 20.71
CA SER A 120 21.37 22.13 20.55
C SER A 120 22.15 20.95 19.95
N TYR A 121 21.82 19.72 20.36
CA TYR A 121 22.38 18.50 19.76
C TYR A 121 21.94 18.32 18.30
N VAL A 122 20.65 18.49 18.00
CA VAL A 122 20.13 18.45 16.63
C VAL A 122 20.84 19.46 15.73
N ASN A 123 21.01 20.70 16.19
CA ASN A 123 21.74 21.74 15.48
C ASN A 123 23.20 21.32 15.20
N ALA A 124 23.89 20.80 16.22
CA ALA A 124 25.29 20.39 16.07
C ALA A 124 25.47 19.30 15.01
N ILE A 125 24.61 18.29 15.01
CA ILE A 125 24.66 17.19 14.02
C ILE A 125 24.28 17.69 12.62
N LEU A 126 23.18 18.42 12.47
CA LEU A 126 22.75 18.89 11.15
C LEU A 126 23.73 19.87 10.51
N ARG A 127 24.47 20.66 11.30
CA ARG A 127 25.57 21.49 10.79
C ARG A 127 26.74 20.67 10.24
N LYS A 128 27.05 19.52 10.85
CA LYS A 128 28.06 18.60 10.30
C LYS A 128 27.58 17.99 8.99
N VAL A 129 26.32 17.55 8.95
CA VAL A 129 25.69 17.02 7.72
C VAL A 129 25.71 18.08 6.62
N SER A 130 25.31 19.32 6.88
CA SER A 130 25.29 20.38 5.85
C SER A 130 26.67 20.79 5.34
N ALA A 131 27.72 20.59 6.15
CA ALA A 131 29.09 20.90 5.75
C ALA A 131 29.76 19.77 4.94
N ASP A 132 29.20 18.57 4.97
CA ASP A 132 29.69 17.42 4.22
C ASP A 132 29.07 17.35 2.82
N THR A 133 29.76 16.67 1.89
CA THR A 133 29.20 16.44 0.55
C THR A 133 27.99 15.51 0.56
N ASN A 134 27.86 14.67 1.59
CA ASN A 134 26.88 13.59 1.70
C ASN A 134 26.88 12.66 0.48
N ASP A 135 28.00 12.60 -0.23
CA ASP A 135 28.27 11.60 -1.25
C ASP A 135 28.24 10.21 -0.60
N LEU A 136 27.62 9.27 -1.31
CA LEU A 136 27.50 7.87 -0.92
C LEU A 136 28.26 6.97 -1.90
N SER A 137 29.30 7.49 -2.56
CA SER A 137 30.11 6.75 -3.52
C SER A 137 30.74 5.49 -2.92
N GLU A 138 30.96 5.43 -1.61
CA GLU A 138 31.46 4.23 -0.95
C GLU A 138 30.51 3.02 -1.09
N LEU A 139 29.20 3.27 -1.28
CA LEU A 139 28.21 2.21 -1.47
C LEU A 139 28.45 1.41 -2.75
N THR A 140 29.15 1.97 -3.74
CA THR A 140 29.48 1.27 -5.00
C THR A 140 30.39 0.06 -4.79
N SER A 141 31.14 0.04 -3.67
CA SER A 141 32.00 -1.07 -3.28
C SER A 141 31.29 -2.16 -2.45
N MET A 142 30.04 -1.91 -2.03
CA MET A 142 29.27 -2.84 -1.21
C MET A 142 28.56 -3.91 -2.06
N PRO A 143 28.23 -5.08 -1.48
CA PRO A 143 27.33 -6.03 -2.11
C PRO A 143 26.00 -5.38 -2.49
N ASN A 144 25.42 -5.79 -3.64
CA ASN A 144 24.17 -5.21 -4.16
C ASN A 144 23.07 -5.11 -3.11
N LEU A 145 22.87 -6.16 -2.29
CA LEU A 145 21.85 -6.18 -1.25
C LEU A 145 22.02 -5.01 -0.24
N GLN A 146 23.24 -4.81 0.27
CA GLN A 146 23.55 -3.75 1.23
C GLN A 146 23.51 -2.37 0.57
N ARG A 147 24.11 -2.24 -0.62
CA ARG A 147 24.08 -1.01 -1.41
C ARG A 147 22.65 -0.53 -1.64
N LEU A 148 21.81 -1.40 -2.19
CA LEU A 148 20.42 -1.07 -2.53
C LEU A 148 19.56 -0.78 -1.28
N SER A 149 19.83 -1.48 -0.17
CA SER A 149 19.15 -1.27 1.11
C SER A 149 19.32 0.17 1.61
N ILE A 150 20.56 0.66 1.55
CA ILE A 150 20.90 2.02 1.96
C ILE A 150 20.44 3.03 0.92
N GLU A 151 20.81 2.82 -0.35
CA GLU A 151 20.61 3.78 -1.43
C GLU A 151 19.13 4.10 -1.64
N TYR A 152 18.28 3.06 -1.66
CA TYR A 152 16.84 3.17 -1.90
C TYR A 152 16.01 3.02 -0.62
N SER A 153 16.62 2.88 0.55
CA SER A 153 15.91 2.87 1.84
C SER A 153 14.84 1.77 1.93
N HIS A 154 15.28 0.52 1.77
CA HIS A 154 14.46 -0.68 1.94
C HIS A 154 15.24 -1.73 2.74
N PRO A 155 14.67 -2.34 3.79
CA PRO A 155 15.33 -3.43 4.50
C PRO A 155 15.80 -4.56 3.58
N GLU A 156 16.96 -5.14 3.90
CA GLU A 156 17.58 -6.22 3.11
C GLU A 156 16.64 -7.41 2.88
N TRP A 157 15.82 -7.78 3.87
CA TRP A 157 14.89 -8.90 3.71
C TRP A 157 13.81 -8.64 2.64
N ILE A 158 13.38 -7.38 2.48
CA ILE A 158 12.42 -6.99 1.44
C ILE A 158 13.09 -7.06 0.06
N ILE A 159 14.32 -6.55 -0.05
CA ILE A 159 15.10 -6.61 -1.29
C ILE A 159 15.35 -8.06 -1.70
N SER A 160 15.68 -8.92 -0.73
CA SER A 160 15.85 -10.35 -0.95
C SER A 160 14.56 -10.98 -1.48
N SER A 161 13.40 -10.65 -0.90
CA SER A 161 12.10 -11.11 -1.40
C SER A 161 11.81 -10.64 -2.83
N PHE A 162 12.22 -9.43 -3.23
CA PHE A 162 12.05 -8.97 -4.61
C PHE A 162 12.98 -9.69 -5.56
N TYR A 163 14.25 -9.86 -5.18
CA TYR A 163 15.23 -10.61 -5.95
C TYR A 163 14.79 -12.06 -6.13
N ASP A 164 14.15 -12.66 -5.13
CA ASP A 164 13.68 -14.04 -5.21
C ASP A 164 12.63 -14.28 -6.29
N GLN A 165 11.84 -13.27 -6.64
CA GLN A 165 10.89 -13.35 -7.76
C GLN A 165 11.51 -12.90 -9.08
N LEU A 166 12.21 -11.77 -9.08
CA LEU A 166 12.70 -11.13 -10.31
C LEU A 166 13.98 -11.79 -10.85
N LYS A 167 14.78 -12.39 -9.96
CA LYS A 167 16.10 -13.01 -10.23
C LYS A 167 17.07 -12.12 -11.02
N ASP A 168 16.86 -10.81 -10.96
CA ASP A 168 17.58 -9.80 -11.72
C ASP A 168 17.76 -8.53 -10.88
N TRP A 169 19.01 -8.15 -10.62
CA TRP A 169 19.34 -6.99 -9.79
C TRP A 169 18.95 -5.66 -10.43
N GLN A 170 18.98 -5.56 -11.77
CA GLN A 170 18.57 -4.33 -12.45
C GLN A 170 17.07 -4.11 -12.28
N LYS A 171 16.25 -5.16 -12.47
CA LYS A 171 14.80 -5.09 -12.24
C LYS A 171 14.45 -4.80 -10.78
N VAL A 172 15.20 -5.38 -9.83
CA VAL A 172 15.05 -5.06 -8.41
C VAL A 172 15.34 -3.58 -8.18
N GLU A 173 16.44 -3.06 -8.72
CA GLU A 173 16.78 -1.64 -8.58
C GLU A 173 15.70 -0.72 -9.18
N ASP A 174 15.16 -1.05 -10.35
CA ASP A 174 14.09 -0.30 -10.99
C ASP A 174 12.78 -0.33 -10.18
N LEU A 175 12.46 -1.47 -9.55
CA LEU A 175 11.35 -1.58 -8.60
C LEU A 175 11.58 -0.69 -7.36
N LEU A 176 12.78 -0.69 -6.80
CA LEU A 176 13.11 0.13 -5.63
C LEU A 176 13.04 1.63 -5.93
N LYS A 177 13.47 2.04 -7.14
CA LYS A 177 13.26 3.41 -7.66
C LYS A 177 11.78 3.74 -7.73
N ALA A 178 10.98 2.88 -8.36
CA ALA A 178 9.54 3.09 -8.51
C ALA A 178 8.81 3.16 -7.15
N ASN A 179 9.20 2.33 -6.18
CA ASN A 179 8.69 2.37 -4.81
C ASN A 179 8.97 3.70 -4.10
N ASN A 180 9.97 4.47 -4.56
CA ASN A 180 10.34 5.75 -4.00
C ASN A 180 9.71 6.96 -4.73
N LEU A 181 8.92 6.72 -5.77
CA LEU A 181 8.16 7.78 -6.43
C LEU A 181 6.79 7.96 -5.77
N PRO A 182 6.30 9.22 -5.61
CA PRO A 182 4.92 9.47 -5.24
C PRO A 182 3.96 8.81 -6.23
N ALA A 183 2.89 8.21 -5.71
CA ALA A 183 1.87 7.59 -6.55
C ALA A 183 0.64 8.49 -6.63
N GLU A 184 0.27 8.86 -7.85
CA GLU A 184 -0.98 9.58 -8.08
C GLU A 184 -2.18 8.69 -7.69
N PRO A 185 -3.30 9.30 -7.25
CA PRO A 185 -4.51 8.55 -6.94
C PRO A 185 -5.19 8.05 -8.21
N ASP A 186 -5.35 6.73 -8.28
CA ASP A 186 -6.29 6.11 -9.20
C ASP A 186 -7.65 5.96 -8.51
N VAL A 187 -8.71 6.14 -9.30
CA VAL A 187 -10.11 6.07 -8.88
C VAL A 187 -10.86 5.11 -9.80
N VAL A 188 -11.96 4.56 -9.29
CA VAL A 188 -12.87 3.69 -10.04
C VAL A 188 -14.29 4.26 -9.96
N ALA A 189 -14.93 4.45 -11.10
CA ALA A 189 -16.36 4.72 -11.16
C ALA A 189 -17.12 3.46 -10.72
N TRP A 190 -18.05 3.57 -9.79
CA TRP A 190 -18.88 2.44 -9.40
C TRP A 190 -20.04 2.28 -10.40
N PRO A 191 -20.13 1.14 -11.12
CA PRO A 191 -21.21 0.93 -12.10
C PRO A 191 -22.60 1.12 -11.48
N GLY A 192 -23.54 1.64 -12.26
CA GLY A 192 -24.89 2.00 -11.79
C GLY A 192 -24.96 3.26 -10.91
N LYS A 193 -23.82 3.78 -10.42
CA LYS A 193 -23.73 5.07 -9.71
C LYS A 193 -23.01 6.14 -10.49
N SER A 194 -22.08 5.76 -11.36
CA SER A 194 -21.35 6.66 -12.23
C SER A 194 -20.83 5.94 -13.47
N THR A 195 -20.27 6.71 -14.39
CA THR A 195 -19.55 6.21 -15.55
C THR A 195 -18.17 6.81 -15.66
N ILE A 196 -17.30 6.17 -16.44
CA ILE A 196 -15.98 6.75 -16.75
C ILE A 196 -16.08 8.11 -17.44
N THR A 197 -17.10 8.32 -18.26
CA THR A 197 -17.36 9.60 -18.95
C THR A 197 -17.60 10.71 -17.93
N GLU A 198 -18.44 10.48 -16.92
CA GLU A 198 -18.70 11.46 -15.86
C GLU A 198 -17.44 11.79 -15.04
N LEU A 199 -16.57 10.80 -14.79
CA LEU A 199 -15.29 11.08 -14.12
C LEU A 199 -14.38 11.96 -14.97
N CYS A 200 -14.31 11.70 -16.28
CA CYS A 200 -13.55 12.51 -17.21
C CYS A 200 -14.08 13.95 -17.31
N GLU A 201 -15.40 14.14 -17.33
CA GLU A 201 -16.05 15.45 -17.29
C GLU A 201 -15.74 16.21 -15.98
N ALA A 202 -15.56 15.48 -14.87
CA ALA A 202 -15.12 16.02 -13.59
C ALA A 202 -13.60 16.29 -13.51
N GLY A 203 -12.83 16.04 -14.57
CA GLY A 203 -11.40 16.34 -14.66
C GLY A 203 -10.46 15.14 -14.39
N ALA A 204 -10.98 13.91 -14.33
CA ALA A 204 -10.14 12.71 -14.29
C ALA A 204 -9.63 12.32 -15.70
N THR A 205 -8.56 11.53 -15.76
CA THR A 205 -8.03 10.97 -17.01
C THR A 205 -8.26 9.46 -17.04
N LYS A 206 -8.99 8.95 -18.04
CA LYS A 206 -9.25 7.50 -18.17
C LYS A 206 -7.96 6.69 -18.22
N LEU A 207 -7.92 5.60 -17.46
CA LEU A 207 -6.83 4.62 -17.52
C LEU A 207 -7.00 3.73 -18.75
N SER A 208 -5.93 3.63 -19.57
CA SER A 208 -5.94 2.77 -20.75
C SER A 208 -6.07 1.29 -20.35
N GLY A 209 -6.98 0.56 -20.99
CA GLY A 209 -7.24 -0.86 -20.71
C GLY A 209 -8.18 -1.13 -19.52
N TYR A 210 -8.60 -0.12 -18.76
CA TYR A 210 -9.53 -0.27 -17.64
C TYR A 210 -10.94 0.14 -18.04
N GLN A 211 -11.94 -0.59 -17.54
CA GLN A 211 -13.34 -0.31 -17.88
C GLN A 211 -13.84 0.95 -17.19
N ASN A 212 -13.64 1.03 -15.87
CA ASN A 212 -14.17 2.10 -15.02
C ASN A 212 -13.07 2.91 -14.30
N GLY A 213 -11.81 2.64 -14.61
CA GLY A 213 -10.65 3.25 -13.96
C GLY A 213 -10.25 4.61 -14.56
N ALA A 214 -9.96 5.57 -13.69
CA ALA A 214 -9.37 6.86 -14.05
C ALA A 214 -8.26 7.25 -13.07
N ASN A 215 -7.38 8.14 -13.49
CA ASN A 215 -6.41 8.82 -12.65
C ASN A 215 -6.87 10.26 -12.36
N ILE A 216 -6.59 10.78 -11.16
CA ILE A 216 -6.81 12.18 -10.82
C ILE A 216 -5.49 12.83 -10.40
N SER A 217 -5.23 14.06 -10.86
CA SER A 217 -4.00 14.80 -10.48
C SER A 217 -4.13 15.56 -9.15
N GLY A 218 -5.30 15.50 -8.51
CA GLY A 218 -5.67 16.29 -7.32
C GLY A 218 -5.86 15.46 -6.04
N VAL A 219 -6.33 16.14 -4.98
CA VAL A 219 -6.60 15.48 -3.69
C VAL A 219 -7.92 14.72 -3.77
N PRO A 220 -7.95 13.40 -3.46
CA PRO A 220 -9.19 12.61 -3.56
C PRO A 220 -10.37 13.14 -2.75
N SER A 221 -10.12 13.77 -1.61
CA SER A 221 -11.17 14.34 -0.76
C SER A 221 -11.83 15.60 -1.32
N GLU A 222 -11.30 16.16 -2.41
CA GLU A 222 -11.84 17.33 -3.11
C GLU A 222 -12.53 16.94 -4.43
N PHE A 223 -12.44 15.67 -4.84
CA PHE A 223 -13.02 15.18 -6.08
C PHE A 223 -14.48 14.80 -5.89
N ALA A 224 -15.39 15.56 -6.51
CA ALA A 224 -16.85 15.47 -6.27
C ALA A 224 -17.43 14.04 -6.40
N PRO A 225 -17.08 13.22 -7.42
CA PRO A 225 -17.57 11.84 -7.51
C PRO A 225 -17.21 10.95 -6.30
N ILE A 226 -16.09 11.21 -5.61
CA ILE A 226 -15.74 10.49 -4.38
C ILE A 226 -16.60 10.98 -3.21
N ILE A 227 -16.75 12.29 -3.05
CA ILE A 227 -17.55 12.91 -1.98
C ILE A 227 -19.00 12.42 -2.05
N GLU A 228 -19.54 12.36 -3.27
CA GLU A 228 -20.90 11.92 -3.58
C GLU A 228 -21.07 10.39 -3.55
N ARG A 229 -20.00 9.64 -3.28
CA ARG A 229 -20.00 8.15 -3.24
C ARG A 229 -20.48 7.51 -4.54
N ARG A 230 -20.07 8.10 -5.66
CA ARG A 230 -20.25 7.60 -7.03
C ARG A 230 -18.97 6.95 -7.58
N ALA A 231 -17.83 7.22 -6.96
CA ALA A 231 -16.53 6.61 -7.23
C ALA A 231 -15.75 6.34 -5.93
N GLY A 232 -14.71 5.51 -6.02
CA GLY A 232 -13.80 5.23 -4.90
C GLY A 232 -12.33 5.30 -5.31
N VAL A 233 -11.44 5.64 -4.37
CA VAL A 233 -9.99 5.55 -4.57
C VAL A 233 -9.59 4.08 -4.55
N GLN A 234 -8.96 3.60 -5.63
CA GLN A 234 -8.50 2.23 -5.73
C GLN A 234 -7.34 2.14 -6.71
N ASP A 235 -6.22 1.55 -6.27
CA ASP A 235 -5.06 1.32 -7.14
C ASP A 235 -5.44 0.44 -8.33
N ARG A 236 -4.92 0.77 -9.51
CA ARG A 236 -5.22 0.06 -10.76
C ARG A 236 -4.94 -1.45 -10.69
N GLY A 237 -3.94 -1.91 -9.93
CA GLY A 237 -3.71 -3.35 -9.73
C GLY A 237 -4.86 -4.04 -9.00
N SER A 238 -5.50 -3.36 -8.04
CA SER A 238 -6.72 -3.86 -7.40
C SER A 238 -7.93 -3.83 -8.32
N GLN A 239 -8.00 -2.85 -9.24
CA GLN A 239 -9.05 -2.80 -10.26
C GLN A 239 -8.91 -3.97 -11.25
N ALA A 240 -7.68 -4.26 -11.69
CA ALA A 240 -7.38 -5.39 -12.59
C ALA A 240 -7.80 -6.74 -11.98
N VAL A 241 -7.54 -6.94 -10.69
CA VAL A 241 -8.03 -8.11 -9.95
C VAL A 241 -9.55 -8.25 -10.03
N VAL A 242 -10.28 -7.15 -9.77
CA VAL A 242 -11.74 -7.16 -9.79
C VAL A 242 -12.27 -7.43 -11.21
N GLU A 243 -11.69 -6.77 -12.22
CA GLU A 243 -12.11 -6.96 -13.62
C GLU A 243 -11.82 -8.38 -14.11
N ASN A 244 -10.67 -8.96 -13.77
CA ASN A 244 -10.35 -10.37 -14.08
C ASN A 244 -11.29 -11.35 -13.37
N PHE A 245 -11.71 -11.06 -12.14
CA PHE A 245 -12.64 -11.91 -11.40
C PHE A 245 -14.08 -11.79 -11.93
N LEU A 246 -14.54 -10.58 -12.26
CA LEU A 246 -15.84 -10.32 -12.90
C LEU A 246 -15.95 -10.97 -14.28
N ALA A 247 -14.84 -11.16 -15.00
CA ALA A 247 -14.84 -11.87 -16.28
C ALA A 247 -15.34 -13.33 -16.16
N THR A 248 -15.35 -13.90 -14.95
CA THR A 248 -15.86 -15.26 -14.69
C THR A 248 -17.38 -15.31 -14.44
N MET A 249 -18.08 -14.19 -14.59
CA MET A 249 -19.50 -14.06 -14.26
C MET A 249 -20.39 -14.95 -15.12
N GLN A 250 -21.40 -15.52 -14.48
CA GLN A 250 -22.55 -16.17 -15.12
C GLN A 250 -23.82 -15.72 -14.39
N PRO A 251 -24.99 -15.75 -15.05
CA PRO A 251 -26.24 -15.31 -14.44
C PRO A 251 -26.58 -16.07 -13.16
N GLY A 252 -26.92 -15.35 -12.09
CA GLY A 252 -27.49 -15.89 -10.85
C GLY A 252 -26.49 -16.50 -9.88
N LEU A 253 -25.18 -16.35 -10.11
CA LEU A 253 -24.16 -16.90 -9.22
C LEU A 253 -24.11 -16.19 -7.86
N SER A 254 -23.62 -16.92 -6.87
CA SER A 254 -23.35 -16.44 -5.51
C SER A 254 -21.87 -16.07 -5.32
N TRP A 255 -21.62 -14.85 -4.83
CA TRP A 255 -20.30 -14.25 -4.70
C TRP A 255 -19.99 -13.90 -3.24
N LEU A 256 -18.77 -14.21 -2.81
CA LEU A 256 -18.22 -13.85 -1.52
C LEU A 256 -16.92 -13.04 -1.70
N ASP A 257 -16.85 -11.84 -1.12
CA ASP A 257 -15.57 -11.20 -0.79
C ASP A 257 -15.24 -11.54 0.67
N MET A 258 -14.34 -12.50 0.88
CA MET A 258 -14.07 -13.08 2.20
C MET A 258 -13.27 -12.13 3.12
N CYS A 259 -12.54 -11.18 2.54
CA CYS A 259 -11.61 -10.27 3.24
C CYS A 259 -11.81 -8.83 2.75
N ALA A 260 -13.03 -8.31 2.87
CA ALA A 260 -13.49 -7.14 2.14
C ALA A 260 -12.88 -5.80 2.57
N GLY A 261 -12.34 -5.65 3.78
CA GLY A 261 -11.95 -4.35 4.31
C GLY A 261 -10.75 -3.71 3.60
N PRO A 262 -10.72 -2.39 3.38
CA PRO A 262 -11.71 -1.39 3.79
C PRO A 262 -12.92 -1.24 2.84
N GLY A 263 -13.07 -2.08 1.82
CA GLY A 263 -14.27 -2.15 0.98
C GLY A 263 -14.07 -1.78 -0.49
N GLY A 264 -12.84 -1.48 -0.94
CA GLY A 264 -12.60 -1.04 -2.33
C GLY A 264 -12.97 -2.10 -3.38
N LYS A 265 -12.43 -3.32 -3.23
CA LYS A 265 -12.73 -4.44 -4.14
C LYS A 265 -14.19 -4.88 -4.01
N ALA A 266 -14.68 -5.03 -2.77
CA ALA A 266 -16.08 -5.29 -2.48
C ALA A 266 -17.04 -4.30 -3.15
N ALA A 267 -16.77 -2.99 -3.06
CA ALA A 267 -17.61 -1.97 -3.69
C ALA A 267 -17.60 -2.09 -5.22
N TYR A 268 -16.44 -2.31 -5.83
CA TYR A 268 -16.37 -2.44 -7.28
C TYR A 268 -17.09 -3.71 -7.76
N LEU A 269 -16.86 -4.85 -7.11
CA LEU A 269 -17.59 -6.09 -7.38
C LEU A 269 -19.10 -5.91 -7.22
N PHE A 270 -19.54 -5.43 -6.06
CA PHE A 270 -20.94 -5.26 -5.70
C PHE A 270 -21.71 -4.39 -6.70
N ASN A 271 -21.17 -3.22 -7.03
CA ASN A 271 -21.83 -2.29 -7.95
C ASN A 271 -21.82 -2.83 -9.39
N SER A 272 -20.77 -3.55 -9.79
CA SER A 272 -20.72 -4.21 -11.11
C SER A 272 -21.76 -5.34 -11.24
N LEU A 273 -21.87 -6.20 -10.22
CA LEU A 273 -22.87 -7.28 -10.20
C LEU A 273 -24.29 -6.72 -10.24
N ARG A 274 -24.59 -5.68 -9.45
CA ARG A 274 -25.93 -5.06 -9.46
C ARG A 274 -26.34 -4.50 -10.82
N GLU A 275 -25.40 -3.95 -11.56
CA GLU A 275 -25.65 -3.37 -12.88
C GLU A 275 -25.77 -4.44 -13.96
N GLN A 276 -24.91 -5.47 -13.94
CA GLN A 276 -24.78 -6.43 -15.03
C GLN A 276 -25.60 -7.71 -14.82
N ASP A 277 -25.79 -8.14 -13.57
CA ASP A 277 -26.57 -9.32 -13.20
C ASP A 277 -27.35 -9.10 -11.89
N PRO A 278 -28.55 -8.50 -11.97
CA PRO A 278 -29.42 -8.30 -10.82
C PRO A 278 -29.83 -9.59 -10.08
N SER A 279 -29.63 -10.76 -10.69
CA SER A 279 -29.92 -12.05 -10.05
C SER A 279 -28.76 -12.62 -9.22
N ALA A 280 -27.56 -12.05 -9.35
CA ALA A 280 -26.40 -12.44 -8.56
C ALA A 280 -26.60 -12.15 -7.07
N LYS A 281 -26.09 -13.03 -6.22
CA LYS A 281 -26.01 -12.81 -4.77
C LYS A 281 -24.60 -12.37 -4.41
N PHE A 282 -24.48 -11.41 -3.50
CA PHE A 282 -23.19 -10.92 -3.04
C PHE A 282 -23.15 -10.79 -1.51
N LEU A 283 -22.07 -11.28 -0.91
CA LEU A 283 -21.75 -11.14 0.51
C LEU A 283 -20.31 -10.63 0.67
N ALA A 284 -20.11 -9.67 1.56
CA ALA A 284 -18.79 -9.20 1.98
C ALA A 284 -18.55 -9.54 3.46
N ASN A 285 -17.40 -10.12 3.78
CA ASN A 285 -16.97 -10.40 5.14
C ASN A 285 -15.75 -9.54 5.51
N GLU A 286 -15.77 -8.95 6.70
CA GLU A 286 -14.60 -8.30 7.29
C GLU A 286 -14.60 -8.54 8.81
N PRO A 287 -13.63 -9.30 9.35
CA PRO A 287 -13.65 -9.72 10.77
C PRO A 287 -13.50 -8.55 11.75
N ILE A 288 -12.91 -7.44 11.32
CA ILE A 288 -12.63 -6.31 12.20
C ILE A 288 -13.81 -5.32 12.15
N PRO A 289 -14.56 -5.11 13.26
CA PRO A 289 -15.82 -4.36 13.22
C PRO A 289 -15.68 -2.94 12.64
N HIS A 290 -14.63 -2.20 13.00
CA HIS A 290 -14.44 -0.85 12.49
C HIS A 290 -14.15 -0.81 10.98
N ARG A 291 -13.52 -1.85 10.40
CA ARG A 291 -13.32 -1.98 8.96
C ARG A 291 -14.60 -2.43 8.27
N ALA A 292 -15.39 -3.31 8.88
CA ALA A 292 -16.70 -3.70 8.39
C ALA A 292 -17.63 -2.48 8.25
N GLU A 293 -17.58 -1.53 9.19
CA GLU A 293 -18.31 -0.25 9.09
C GLU A 293 -17.86 0.61 7.90
N LEU A 294 -16.62 0.47 7.41
CA LEU A 294 -16.18 1.12 6.16
C LEU A 294 -16.79 0.42 4.94
N VAL A 295 -16.81 -0.91 4.93
CA VAL A 295 -17.41 -1.71 3.85
C VAL A 295 -18.91 -1.39 3.72
N LYS A 296 -19.64 -1.30 4.84
CA LYS A 296 -21.08 -0.94 4.88
C LYS A 296 -21.41 0.44 4.31
N ARG A 297 -20.42 1.34 4.18
CA ARG A 297 -20.63 2.66 3.55
C ARG A 297 -20.62 2.61 2.04
N VAL A 298 -20.06 1.55 1.46
CA VAL A 298 -19.82 1.41 0.01
C VAL A 298 -20.55 0.21 -0.60
N VAL A 299 -20.93 -0.77 0.23
CA VAL A 299 -21.82 -1.91 -0.05
C VAL A 299 -23.09 -1.77 0.77
N ASN A 300 -24.22 -2.35 0.32
CA ASN A 300 -25.44 -2.38 1.13
C ASN A 300 -25.21 -3.08 2.49
N ASN A 301 -25.65 -2.46 3.58
CA ASN A 301 -25.40 -2.96 4.95
C ASN A 301 -25.85 -4.42 5.20
N GLN A 302 -26.95 -4.85 4.59
CA GLN A 302 -27.48 -6.22 4.72
C GLN A 302 -26.60 -7.29 4.07
N GLN A 303 -25.61 -6.89 3.28
CA GLN A 303 -24.69 -7.77 2.55
C GLN A 303 -23.28 -7.73 3.15
N VAL A 304 -23.13 -7.23 4.38
CA VAL A 304 -21.86 -7.20 5.09
C VAL A 304 -21.98 -7.95 6.41
N VAL A 305 -21.11 -8.95 6.58
CA VAL A 305 -20.95 -9.71 7.83
C VAL A 305 -19.56 -9.46 8.44
N SER A 306 -19.42 -9.77 9.73
CA SER A 306 -18.20 -9.53 10.49
C SER A 306 -17.85 -10.78 11.29
N PHE A 307 -17.32 -11.79 10.60
CA PHE A 307 -16.93 -13.08 11.17
C PHE A 307 -15.46 -13.38 10.90
N ASP A 308 -14.90 -14.30 11.68
CA ASP A 308 -13.62 -14.90 11.34
C ASP A 308 -13.78 -15.74 10.06
N GLY A 309 -13.17 -15.27 8.97
CA GLY A 309 -13.23 -15.93 7.67
C GLY A 309 -12.49 -17.28 7.62
N THR A 310 -11.65 -17.58 8.61
CA THR A 310 -10.94 -18.87 8.70
C THR A 310 -11.83 -20.02 9.17
N ASP A 311 -12.99 -19.71 9.77
CA ASP A 311 -13.96 -20.69 10.20
C ASP A 311 -15.17 -20.68 9.26
N SER A 312 -15.21 -21.65 8.36
CA SER A 312 -16.29 -21.81 7.37
C SER A 312 -17.66 -22.04 8.01
N SER A 313 -17.73 -22.51 9.26
CA SER A 313 -19.01 -22.77 9.94
C SER A 313 -19.77 -21.48 10.30
N ASN A 314 -19.11 -20.32 10.24
CA ASN A 314 -19.73 -19.02 10.40
C ASN A 314 -20.59 -18.59 9.20
N PHE A 315 -20.49 -19.29 8.07
CA PHE A 315 -21.26 -19.00 6.86
C PHE A 315 -22.38 -20.02 6.69
N ASN A 316 -23.57 -19.53 6.37
CA ASN A 316 -24.78 -20.35 6.25
C ASN A 316 -25.01 -20.91 4.85
N GLU A 317 -24.18 -20.53 3.88
CA GLU A 317 -24.31 -20.94 2.48
C GLU A 317 -22.95 -21.15 1.84
N ARG A 318 -22.96 -21.86 0.70
CA ARG A 318 -21.81 -22.01 -0.19
C ARG A 318 -21.88 -21.00 -1.31
N PHE A 319 -20.74 -20.74 -1.94
CA PHE A 319 -20.59 -19.73 -2.98
C PHE A 319 -20.04 -20.34 -4.27
N ASP A 320 -20.38 -19.72 -5.39
CA ASP A 320 -19.87 -20.08 -6.72
C ASP A 320 -18.58 -19.32 -7.06
N ARG A 321 -18.38 -18.15 -6.46
CA ARG A 321 -17.24 -17.26 -6.66
C ARG A 321 -16.78 -16.70 -5.32
N ILE A 322 -15.55 -17.00 -4.92
CA ILE A 322 -14.97 -16.48 -3.67
C ILE A 322 -13.71 -15.68 -3.98
N LEU A 323 -13.69 -14.39 -3.62
CA LEU A 323 -12.48 -13.57 -3.59
C LEU A 323 -11.86 -13.67 -2.20
N VAL A 324 -10.61 -14.10 -2.15
CA VAL A 324 -9.75 -14.09 -0.96
C VAL A 324 -8.64 -13.06 -1.21
N ASP A 325 -8.94 -11.78 -0.96
CA ASP A 325 -7.93 -10.70 -0.89
C ASP A 325 -7.19 -10.79 0.44
N ALA A 326 -6.23 -11.71 0.49
CA ALA A 326 -5.71 -12.21 1.74
C ALA A 326 -4.88 -11.16 2.50
N PRO A 327 -5.01 -11.07 3.84
CA PRO A 327 -4.09 -10.29 4.65
C PRO A 327 -2.65 -10.74 4.40
N CYS A 328 -1.80 -9.81 3.99
CA CYS A 328 -0.43 -10.09 3.58
C CYS A 328 0.57 -9.05 4.11
N THR A 329 1.85 -9.24 3.79
CA THR A 329 2.90 -8.29 4.17
C THR A 329 2.72 -6.92 3.54
N GLY A 330 2.02 -6.82 2.40
CA GLY A 330 1.75 -5.57 1.70
C GLY A 330 2.97 -4.97 0.99
N LEU A 331 3.99 -5.79 0.69
CA LEU A 331 5.23 -5.36 0.06
C LEU A 331 5.07 -4.82 -1.37
N GLY A 332 3.93 -5.06 -2.02
CA GLY A 332 3.60 -4.47 -3.31
C GLY A 332 3.11 -3.02 -3.23
N ALA A 333 2.69 -2.54 -2.06
CA ALA A 333 2.07 -1.21 -1.89
C ALA A 333 3.00 -0.17 -1.22
N LEU A 334 4.32 -0.43 -1.21
CA LEU A 334 5.30 0.36 -0.44
C LEU A 334 5.45 1.81 -0.89
N ARG A 335 5.06 2.15 -2.13
CA ARG A 335 5.05 3.54 -2.61
C ARG A 335 3.99 4.41 -1.91
N ARG A 336 2.86 3.81 -1.53
CA ARG A 336 1.72 4.49 -0.89
C ARG A 336 1.81 4.44 0.65
N ARG A 337 2.50 3.44 1.18
CA ARG A 337 2.70 3.21 2.63
C ARG A 337 4.19 3.01 2.95
N PRO A 338 5.01 4.06 2.85
CA PRO A 338 6.46 3.94 3.05
C PRO A 338 6.83 3.41 4.44
N GLU A 339 6.01 3.67 5.46
CA GLU A 339 6.20 3.16 6.82
C GLU A 339 6.10 1.64 6.92
N ALA A 340 5.41 0.98 5.99
CA ALA A 340 5.22 -0.47 6.01
C ALA A 340 6.55 -1.22 5.91
N ARG A 341 7.56 -0.63 5.26
CA ARG A 341 8.92 -1.17 5.15
C ARG A 341 9.53 -1.47 6.52
N TRP A 342 9.25 -0.63 7.51
CA TRP A 342 9.93 -0.65 8.81
C TRP A 342 9.10 -1.31 9.92
N ARG A 343 7.81 -1.56 9.66
CA ARG A 343 6.89 -2.20 10.62
C ARG A 343 6.77 -3.71 10.43
N LYS A 344 7.09 -4.21 9.24
CA LYS A 344 6.97 -5.62 8.90
C LYS A 344 8.25 -6.37 9.20
N SER A 345 8.08 -7.59 9.67
CA SER A 345 9.17 -8.52 10.01
C SER A 345 8.92 -9.90 9.41
N LEU A 346 9.98 -10.71 9.36
CA LEU A 346 9.88 -12.12 8.98
C LEU A 346 8.99 -12.94 9.94
N LYS A 347 8.82 -12.48 11.18
CA LYS A 347 7.88 -13.10 12.12
C LYS A 347 6.43 -12.86 11.67
N ASP A 348 6.08 -11.62 11.30
CA ASP A 348 4.75 -11.28 10.81
C ASP A 348 4.42 -12.07 9.54
N LEU A 349 5.40 -12.24 8.65
CA LEU A 349 5.25 -13.06 7.44
C LEU A 349 4.80 -14.49 7.77
N LYS A 350 5.41 -15.14 8.78
CA LYS A 350 5.05 -16.51 9.16
C LYS A 350 3.61 -16.63 9.66
N GLU A 351 3.17 -15.65 10.45
CA GLU A 351 1.79 -15.58 10.96
C GLU A 351 0.79 -15.35 9.81
N LEU A 352 1.11 -14.44 8.88
CA LEU A 352 0.30 -14.14 7.70
C LEU A 352 0.18 -15.33 6.75
N VAL A 353 1.27 -16.05 6.49
CA VAL A 353 1.28 -17.27 5.66
C VAL A 353 0.36 -18.33 6.25
N THR A 354 0.32 -18.48 7.58
CA THR A 354 -0.58 -19.42 8.26
C THR A 354 -2.03 -18.98 8.13
N LEU A 355 -2.31 -17.70 8.34
CA LEU A 355 -3.64 -17.12 8.17
C LEU A 355 -4.15 -17.30 6.73
N GLN A 356 -3.32 -17.05 5.72
CA GLN A 356 -3.63 -17.24 4.30
C GLN A 356 -4.04 -18.68 4.00
N ARG A 357 -3.29 -19.68 4.49
CA ARG A 357 -3.66 -21.10 4.34
C ARG A 357 -5.01 -21.43 4.95
N ASN A 358 -5.29 -20.92 6.15
CA ASN A 358 -6.55 -21.15 6.83
C ASN A 358 -7.73 -20.51 6.08
N LEU A 359 -7.55 -19.29 5.55
CA LEU A 359 -8.54 -18.62 4.70
C LEU A 359 -8.81 -19.39 3.41
N LEU A 360 -7.76 -19.88 2.73
CA LEU A 360 -7.90 -20.72 1.54
C LEU A 360 -8.64 -22.04 1.84
N SER A 361 -8.32 -22.69 2.96
CA SER A 361 -8.98 -23.91 3.40
C SER A 361 -10.47 -23.68 3.68
N SER A 362 -10.80 -22.58 4.35
CA SER A 362 -12.19 -22.16 4.58
C SER A 362 -12.92 -21.86 3.26
N ALA A 363 -12.29 -21.12 2.35
CA ALA A 363 -12.83 -20.82 1.03
C ALA A 363 -13.14 -22.09 0.25
N TYR A 364 -12.24 -23.09 0.28
CA TYR A 364 -12.48 -24.39 -0.35
C TYR A 364 -13.72 -25.11 0.21
N LEU A 365 -13.92 -25.09 1.53
CA LEU A 365 -15.09 -25.69 2.18
C LEU A 365 -16.40 -24.98 1.82
N LEU A 366 -16.34 -23.67 1.60
CA LEU A 366 -17.46 -22.83 1.21
C LEU A 366 -17.75 -22.85 -0.29
N LEU A 367 -16.91 -23.48 -1.10
CA LEU A 367 -17.06 -23.47 -2.54
C LEU A 367 -18.04 -24.55 -3.02
N ASN A 368 -18.92 -24.18 -3.96
CA ASN A 368 -19.73 -25.13 -4.72
C ASN A 368 -18.87 -25.92 -5.74
N PRO A 369 -19.27 -27.14 -6.14
CA PRO A 369 -18.69 -27.81 -7.30
C PRO A 369 -18.75 -26.91 -8.56
N GLY A 370 -17.66 -26.82 -9.33
CA GLY A 370 -17.54 -25.88 -10.45
C GLY A 370 -17.35 -24.41 -10.05
N GLY A 371 -17.26 -24.13 -8.75
CA GLY A 371 -16.99 -22.80 -8.22
C GLY A 371 -15.53 -22.39 -8.40
N LEU A 372 -15.28 -21.08 -8.32
CA LEU A 372 -13.95 -20.49 -8.44
C LEU A 372 -13.52 -19.73 -7.18
N ILE A 373 -12.24 -19.85 -6.83
CA ILE A 373 -11.58 -19.01 -5.81
C ILE A 373 -10.56 -18.11 -6.50
N ALA A 374 -10.70 -16.79 -6.32
CA ALA A 374 -9.64 -15.84 -6.62
C ALA A 374 -8.80 -15.61 -5.37
N TYR A 375 -7.58 -16.15 -5.35
CA TYR A 375 -6.60 -15.86 -4.29
C TYR A 375 -5.72 -14.69 -4.71
N VAL A 376 -5.68 -13.66 -3.86
CA VAL A 376 -5.04 -12.38 -4.18
C VAL A 376 -4.20 -11.91 -3.01
N THR A 377 -3.01 -11.38 -3.30
CA THR A 377 -2.21 -10.65 -2.30
C THR A 377 -1.58 -9.41 -2.92
N CYS A 378 -1.41 -8.34 -2.14
CA CYS A 378 -0.57 -7.21 -2.53
C CYS A 378 0.89 -7.40 -2.06
N SER A 379 1.42 -8.61 -2.20
CA SER A 379 2.79 -9.00 -1.85
C SER A 379 3.38 -9.87 -2.96
N PRO A 380 4.61 -9.61 -3.40
CA PRO A 380 5.33 -10.54 -4.28
C PRO A 380 6.08 -11.62 -3.48
N HIS A 381 5.98 -11.70 -2.16
CA HIS A 381 6.76 -12.69 -1.40
C HIS A 381 6.39 -14.13 -1.80
N LEU A 382 7.36 -14.98 -2.13
CA LEU A 382 7.12 -16.35 -2.61
C LEU A 382 6.25 -17.17 -1.64
N ALA A 383 6.51 -17.02 -0.34
CA ALA A 383 5.72 -17.69 0.72
C ALA A 383 4.24 -17.26 0.78
N GLU A 384 3.87 -16.10 0.24
CA GLU A 384 2.50 -15.58 0.21
C GLU A 384 1.86 -15.74 -1.18
N THR A 385 2.63 -16.19 -2.17
CA THR A 385 2.22 -16.33 -3.57
C THR A 385 2.37 -17.78 -4.01
N LYS A 386 3.44 -18.13 -4.75
CA LYS A 386 3.64 -19.46 -5.35
C LYS A 386 3.62 -20.59 -4.32
N ALA A 387 4.16 -20.39 -3.11
CA ALA A 387 4.13 -21.42 -2.08
C ALA A 387 2.70 -21.72 -1.59
N GLN A 388 1.85 -20.70 -1.45
CA GLN A 388 0.43 -20.89 -1.08
C GLN A 388 -0.31 -21.66 -2.17
N VAL A 389 -0.01 -21.38 -3.43
CA VAL A 389 -0.58 -22.09 -4.58
C VAL A 389 -0.23 -23.57 -4.54
N ILE A 390 1.06 -23.89 -4.37
CA ILE A 390 1.55 -25.27 -4.33
C ILE A 390 0.93 -25.99 -3.12
N ASP A 391 1.05 -25.42 -1.92
CA ASP A 391 0.49 -26.00 -0.68
C ASP A 391 -1.01 -26.29 -0.82
N PHE A 392 -1.77 -25.39 -1.44
CA PHE A 392 -3.21 -25.53 -1.64
C PHE A 392 -3.59 -26.63 -2.63
N LEU A 393 -2.90 -26.71 -3.78
CA LEU A 393 -3.17 -27.72 -4.80
C LEU A 393 -2.75 -29.13 -4.33
N ASP A 394 -1.66 -29.24 -3.56
CA ASP A 394 -1.23 -30.51 -2.96
C ASP A 394 -2.25 -31.02 -1.93
N ALA A 395 -2.91 -30.12 -1.21
CA ALA A 395 -3.94 -30.46 -0.22
C ALA A 395 -5.32 -30.78 -0.82
N HIS A 396 -5.61 -30.32 -2.04
CA HIS A 396 -6.93 -30.41 -2.66
C HIS A 396 -6.84 -30.90 -4.12
N SER A 397 -6.85 -32.23 -4.30
CA SER A 397 -6.66 -32.88 -5.61
C SER A 397 -7.77 -32.60 -6.64
N ASP A 398 -8.93 -32.12 -6.20
CA ASP A 398 -10.04 -31.69 -7.04
C ASP A 398 -9.97 -30.20 -7.42
N MET A 399 -8.93 -29.48 -6.99
CA MET A 399 -8.66 -28.10 -7.37
C MET A 399 -7.59 -28.04 -8.46
N LYS A 400 -7.74 -27.11 -9.40
CA LYS A 400 -6.72 -26.80 -10.41
C LYS A 400 -6.62 -25.30 -10.64
N ILE A 401 -5.48 -24.83 -11.18
CA ILE A 401 -5.37 -23.46 -11.66
C ILE A 401 -6.21 -23.32 -12.93
N LEU A 402 -7.05 -22.30 -12.95
CA LEU A 402 -7.76 -21.84 -14.13
C LEU A 402 -7.01 -20.63 -14.70
N PRO A 403 -6.35 -20.74 -15.87
CA PRO A 403 -5.58 -19.64 -16.42
C PRO A 403 -6.46 -18.39 -16.61
N ILE A 404 -6.00 -17.25 -16.10
CA ILE A 404 -6.72 -15.97 -16.20
C ILE A 404 -7.16 -15.62 -17.66
N PRO A 405 -6.34 -15.85 -18.70
CA PRO A 405 -6.71 -15.54 -20.08
C PRO A 405 -7.89 -16.35 -20.63
N THR A 406 -8.34 -17.40 -19.93
CA THR A 406 -9.50 -18.19 -20.35
C THR A 406 -10.79 -17.35 -20.34
N PHE A 407 -10.89 -16.34 -19.47
CA PHE A 407 -12.08 -15.48 -19.36
C PHE A 407 -11.76 -13.99 -19.52
N ALA A 408 -10.60 -13.55 -19.05
CA ALA A 408 -10.21 -12.15 -19.13
C ALA A 408 -9.47 -11.85 -20.44
N THR A 409 -9.98 -10.88 -21.19
CA THR A 409 -9.31 -10.33 -22.39
C THR A 409 -8.54 -9.04 -22.11
N ALA A 410 -8.70 -8.49 -20.90
CA ALA A 410 -7.99 -7.30 -20.41
C ALA A 410 -6.96 -7.69 -19.34
N HIS A 411 -6.03 -6.77 -19.04
CA HIS A 411 -5.03 -6.93 -17.97
C HIS A 411 -4.14 -8.18 -18.07
N LEU A 412 -3.82 -8.61 -19.30
CA LEU A 412 -2.85 -9.69 -19.54
C LEU A 412 -1.41 -9.31 -19.18
N GLN A 413 -1.19 -8.06 -18.77
CA GLN A 413 0.10 -7.60 -18.26
C GLN A 413 0.39 -8.33 -16.93
N GLY A 414 1.61 -8.84 -16.78
CA GLY A 414 1.99 -9.62 -15.60
C GLY A 414 1.50 -11.08 -15.59
N LEU A 415 0.87 -11.59 -16.66
CA LEU A 415 0.56 -13.02 -16.78
C LEU A 415 1.83 -13.88 -16.65
N GLN A 416 1.74 -14.95 -15.88
CA GLN A 416 2.79 -15.93 -15.64
C GLN A 416 2.51 -17.23 -16.42
N ASP A 417 3.54 -18.03 -16.65
CA ASP A 417 3.46 -19.30 -17.39
C ASP A 417 2.52 -20.32 -16.74
N ASP A 418 2.31 -20.23 -15.42
CA ASP A 418 1.41 -21.10 -14.67
C ASP A 418 -0.07 -20.64 -14.72
N GLY A 419 -0.36 -19.57 -15.44
CA GLY A 419 -1.71 -19.00 -15.56
C GLY A 419 -2.11 -18.01 -14.47
N SER A 420 -1.24 -17.75 -13.48
CA SER A 420 -1.43 -16.67 -12.49
C SER A 420 -1.00 -15.31 -13.05
N MET A 421 -1.26 -14.24 -12.30
CA MET A 421 -0.85 -12.87 -12.63
C MET A 421 0.02 -12.31 -11.49
N GLN A 422 1.14 -11.67 -11.85
CA GLN A 422 1.99 -10.90 -10.97
C GLN A 422 2.27 -9.53 -11.59
N LEU A 423 1.68 -8.50 -11.00
CA LEU A 423 1.94 -7.10 -11.33
C LEU A 423 3.12 -6.55 -10.51
N TRP A 424 3.82 -5.60 -11.10
CA TRP A 424 4.98 -4.90 -10.54
C TRP A 424 4.88 -3.41 -10.74
N THR A 425 5.24 -2.65 -9.71
CA THR A 425 5.12 -1.18 -9.73
C THR A 425 5.92 -0.50 -10.84
N HIS A 426 7.10 -1.00 -11.18
CA HIS A 426 7.95 -0.44 -12.23
C HIS A 426 7.50 -0.82 -13.65
N LEU A 427 6.67 -1.85 -13.82
CA LEU A 427 6.22 -2.33 -15.13
C LEU A 427 4.79 -1.89 -15.43
N ASP A 428 3.91 -1.99 -14.43
CA ASP A 428 2.46 -1.90 -14.63
C ASP A 428 1.87 -0.60 -14.09
N GLN A 429 2.71 0.28 -13.51
CA GLN A 429 2.32 1.53 -12.85
C GLN A 429 1.29 1.35 -11.71
N SER A 430 1.14 0.12 -11.21
CA SER A 430 0.25 -0.29 -10.12
C SER A 430 1.01 -0.53 -8.82
N ASP A 431 0.30 -0.84 -7.75
CA ASP A 431 0.91 -1.56 -6.65
C ASP A 431 1.19 -3.02 -7.09
N GLY A 432 2.26 -3.62 -6.55
CA GLY A 432 2.54 -5.04 -6.79
C GLY A 432 1.39 -5.91 -6.31
N MET A 433 0.91 -6.80 -7.17
CA MET A 433 -0.29 -7.63 -6.93
C MET A 433 -0.10 -9.02 -7.51
N PHE A 434 -0.41 -10.05 -6.73
CA PHE A 434 -0.49 -11.43 -7.18
C PHE A 434 -1.96 -11.86 -7.23
N MET A 435 -2.35 -12.59 -8.27
CA MET A 435 -3.67 -13.21 -8.39
C MET A 435 -3.56 -14.58 -9.05
N VAL A 436 -4.30 -15.55 -8.53
CA VAL A 436 -4.52 -16.85 -9.16
C VAL A 436 -6.00 -17.21 -9.05
N LEU A 437 -6.54 -17.86 -10.07
CA LEU A 437 -7.88 -18.45 -10.04
C LEU A 437 -7.76 -19.95 -9.86
N PHE A 438 -8.43 -20.48 -8.84
CA PHE A 438 -8.62 -21.91 -8.66
C PHE A 438 -10.02 -22.31 -9.08
N GLU A 439 -10.15 -23.43 -9.78
CA GLU A 439 -11.42 -24.05 -10.13
C GLU A 439 -11.55 -25.38 -9.39
N LYS A 440 -12.72 -25.61 -8.78
CA LYS A 440 -13.09 -26.91 -8.23
C LYS A 440 -13.69 -27.77 -9.32
N VAL A 441 -12.96 -28.80 -9.73
CA VAL A 441 -13.41 -29.77 -10.72
C VAL A 441 -14.59 -30.54 -10.12
N GLY A 442 -15.71 -30.57 -10.86
CA GLY A 442 -16.99 -31.14 -10.43
C GLY A 442 -17.00 -32.65 -10.27
#